data_AF-A0A814TCS3-F1
#
_entry.id   AF-A0A814TCS3-F1
#
_cell.length_a   1.000
_cell.length_b   1.000
_cell.length_c   1.000
_cell.angle_alpha   90.00
_cell.angle_beta   90.00
_cell.angle_gamma   90.00
#
_symmetry.space_group_name_H-M   'P 1'
#
loop_
_entity.id
_entity.type
_entity.pdbx_description
1 polymer ?
#
loop_
_entity_poly.entity_id
_entity_poly.type
_entity_poly.pdbx_seq_one_letter_code
_entity_poly.pdbx_strand_id
1 'polypeptide(L)'
;MAARLSEPPNQWSVLALDRGSTSDMSEEEQDGDLSGVSDPNYFSIPQDYLNGRLVRNPRFYGLGGTAMINGMTAVAPSRYLLDQLWPEGWKWNDLFPYMIKMQNHYCYYLPSSITGISDADCRQWHGKDGPIDIAPPLFEKMPQLLIDIMSECNTSIGFMTDYDNPTNQYGCYFQQQFRKPANKSDPQSPTIRASTWEAYLPGVDRPNLRILDSATVLKLVFNDNDPTKCKGVVYEYKGQIYTAVARKEVILSAGVFSTPKILQLSGVGPTAWLEPLGVKIVAENSQVGKNFLDEMALFTAFETTEELPTLPWGADTCGWLLNSGLKEIWRRLRPQHDCENSMGPEIC
;
A
#
# COMPACT_ATOMS: atom_id res chain seq x y z
N MET A 1 10.28 7.91 3.24
CA MET A 1 11.58 8.47 2.81
C MET A 1 11.78 9.92 3.24
N ALA A 2 10.88 10.85 2.88
CA ALA A 2 10.99 12.26 3.24
C ALA A 2 11.21 12.51 4.76
N ALA A 3 10.52 11.74 5.61
CA ALA A 3 10.76 11.73 7.05
C ALA A 3 12.21 11.35 7.41
N ARG A 4 12.75 10.25 6.89
CA ARG A 4 14.12 9.81 7.21
C ARG A 4 15.19 10.80 6.69
N LEU A 5 15.02 11.33 5.49
CA LEU A 5 15.97 12.30 4.93
C LEU A 5 16.00 13.63 5.71
N SER A 6 14.90 13.99 6.37
CA SER A 6 14.80 15.21 7.16
C SER A 6 15.15 15.03 8.64
N GLU A 7 15.44 13.81 9.10
CA GLU A 7 15.82 13.55 10.50
C GLU A 7 17.19 14.14 10.85
N PRO A 8 17.36 14.71 12.06
CA PRO A 8 18.68 15.02 12.59
C PRO A 8 19.58 13.76 12.63
N PRO A 9 20.90 13.89 12.41
CA PRO A 9 21.65 15.12 12.17
C PRO A 9 21.72 15.54 10.69
N ASN A 10 20.88 14.98 9.81
CA ASN A 10 20.90 15.33 8.39
C ASN A 10 20.62 16.82 8.21
N GLN A 11 21.43 17.48 7.38
CA GLN A 11 21.29 18.91 7.05
C GLN A 11 20.50 19.13 5.76
N TRP A 12 19.77 18.11 5.30
CA TRP A 12 19.06 18.15 4.02
C TRP A 12 17.73 18.86 4.16
N SER A 13 17.46 19.76 3.21
CA SER A 13 16.13 20.32 2.98
C SER A 13 15.37 19.42 2.01
N VAL A 14 14.21 18.94 2.41
CA VAL A 14 13.40 17.97 1.65
C VAL A 14 12.08 18.63 1.23
N LEU A 15 11.76 18.54 -0.05
CA LEU A 15 10.45 18.87 -0.60
C LEU A 15 9.78 17.57 -1.04
N ALA A 16 8.63 17.24 -0.45
CA ALA A 16 7.75 16.17 -0.90
C ALA A 16 6.56 16.78 -1.64
N LEU A 17 6.25 16.25 -2.82
CA LEU A 17 5.11 16.65 -3.65
C LEU A 17 4.20 15.44 -3.80
N ASP A 18 2.94 15.58 -3.39
CA ASP A 18 1.91 14.55 -3.58
C ASP A 18 0.74 15.13 -4.36
N ARG A 19 0.19 14.34 -5.28
CA ARG A 19 -0.89 14.80 -6.17
C ARG A 19 -2.24 14.93 -5.46
N GLY A 20 -2.48 14.18 -4.38
CA GLY A 20 -3.77 14.21 -3.68
C GLY A 20 -3.76 15.14 -2.48
N SER A 21 -4.96 15.46 -1.97
CA SER A 21 -5.13 16.31 -0.78
C SER A 21 -5.16 15.48 0.51
N THR A 22 -4.92 16.14 1.63
CA THR A 22 -5.22 15.62 2.99
C THR A 22 -6.70 15.65 3.34
N SER A 23 -7.49 16.47 2.65
CA SER A 23 -8.94 16.62 2.85
C SER A 23 -9.78 15.53 2.19
N ASP A 24 -9.18 14.73 1.32
CA ASP A 24 -9.90 13.83 0.42
C ASP A 24 -10.04 12.44 1.03
N MET A 25 -10.19 12.30 2.36
CA MET A 25 -10.45 10.98 2.96
C MET A 25 -11.65 10.99 3.89
N SER A 26 -12.60 10.09 3.62
CA SER A 26 -13.66 9.75 4.58
C SER A 26 -13.12 8.83 5.69
N GLU A 27 -13.84 8.75 6.82
CA GLU A 27 -13.55 7.76 7.87
C GLU A 27 -13.71 6.32 7.34
N GLU A 28 -14.68 6.10 6.45
CA GLU A 28 -14.95 4.80 5.81
C GLU A 28 -13.77 4.32 4.93
N GLU A 29 -13.11 5.24 4.22
CA GLU A 29 -11.92 4.95 3.40
C GLU A 29 -10.71 4.60 4.26
N GLN A 30 -10.57 5.22 5.44
CA GLN A 30 -9.52 4.89 6.40
C GLN A 30 -9.68 3.48 6.96
N ASP A 31 -10.91 2.99 7.09
CA ASP A 31 -11.20 1.61 7.50
C ASP A 31 -11.16 0.59 6.36
N GLY A 32 -10.83 1.05 5.13
CA GLY A 32 -10.55 0.20 3.98
C GLY A 32 -11.61 0.22 2.88
N ASP A 33 -12.60 1.11 2.93
CA ASP A 33 -13.54 1.25 1.81
C ASP A 33 -12.87 1.94 0.59
N LEU A 34 -12.57 1.17 -0.48
CA LEU A 34 -12.07 1.74 -1.75
C LEU A 34 -13.14 2.31 -2.68
N SER A 35 -14.38 2.46 -2.20
CA SER A 35 -15.49 3.01 -2.99
C SER A 35 -15.37 4.52 -3.18
N GLY A 36 -14.71 5.23 -2.26
CA GLY A 36 -14.37 6.64 -2.37
C GLY A 36 -12.84 6.86 -2.44
N VAL A 37 -12.43 7.82 -3.26
CA VAL A 37 -11.05 8.32 -3.42
C VAL A 37 -9.98 7.26 -3.79
N SER A 38 -10.38 6.22 -4.53
CA SER A 38 -9.45 5.61 -5.49
C SER A 38 -9.27 6.57 -6.68
N ASP A 39 -8.07 6.70 -7.25
CA ASP A 39 -7.89 7.36 -8.54
C ASP A 39 -8.78 6.61 -9.55
N PRO A 40 -9.88 7.22 -10.03
CA PRO A 40 -10.90 6.50 -10.77
C PRO A 40 -10.41 6.00 -12.13
N ASN A 41 -9.15 6.26 -12.50
CA ASN A 41 -8.68 6.19 -13.87
C ASN A 41 -7.69 5.05 -14.18
N TYR A 42 -7.28 4.22 -13.21
CA TYR A 42 -6.40 3.09 -13.52
C TYR A 42 -7.18 1.83 -13.86
N PHE A 43 -7.36 1.62 -15.16
CA PHE A 43 -7.81 0.37 -15.73
C PHE A 43 -6.73 -0.19 -16.64
N SER A 44 -6.65 -1.51 -16.73
CA SER A 44 -5.93 -2.17 -17.81
C SER A 44 -6.57 -1.83 -19.17
N ILE A 45 -5.83 -2.02 -20.25
CA ILE A 45 -6.44 -2.23 -21.57
C ILE A 45 -7.33 -3.50 -21.56
N PRO A 46 -8.19 -3.73 -22.56
CA PRO A 46 -8.90 -5.01 -22.70
C PRO A 46 -7.93 -6.18 -22.60
N GLN A 47 -8.24 -7.12 -21.70
CA GLN A 47 -7.38 -8.28 -21.45
C GLN A 47 -7.86 -9.46 -22.31
N ASP A 48 -7.03 -9.88 -23.26
CA ASP A 48 -7.35 -10.98 -24.18
C ASP A 48 -7.69 -12.28 -23.44
N TYR A 49 -6.95 -12.57 -22.36
CA TYR A 49 -7.16 -13.76 -21.53
C TYR A 49 -8.26 -13.62 -20.46
N LEU A 50 -8.91 -12.45 -20.39
CA LEU A 50 -10.06 -12.20 -19.51
C LEU A 50 -11.29 -11.73 -20.30
N ASN A 51 -11.49 -12.28 -21.50
CA ASN A 51 -12.64 -12.00 -22.37
C ASN A 51 -12.82 -10.49 -22.67
N GLY A 52 -11.73 -9.77 -22.90
CA GLY A 52 -11.76 -8.34 -23.20
C GLY A 52 -12.10 -7.43 -22.02
N ARG A 53 -12.12 -7.97 -20.78
CA ARG A 53 -12.39 -7.17 -19.59
C ARG A 53 -11.33 -6.09 -19.37
N LEU A 54 -11.77 -4.94 -18.89
CA LEU A 54 -10.93 -3.91 -18.27
C LEU A 54 -10.79 -4.25 -16.78
N VAL A 55 -9.56 -4.42 -16.30
CA VAL A 55 -9.28 -4.74 -14.90
C VAL A 55 -8.99 -3.43 -14.16
N ARG A 56 -9.79 -3.14 -13.14
CA ARG A 56 -9.57 -1.97 -12.27
C ARG A 56 -8.35 -2.21 -11.40
N ASN A 57 -7.49 -1.21 -11.29
CA ASN A 57 -6.27 -1.20 -10.50
C ASN A 57 -6.34 -0.06 -9.47
N PRO A 58 -7.01 -0.26 -8.33
CA PRO A 58 -7.24 0.83 -7.37
C PRO A 58 -5.92 1.36 -6.81
N ARG A 59 -5.81 2.69 -6.77
CA ARG A 59 -4.68 3.42 -6.19
C ARG A 59 -5.22 4.60 -5.42
N PHE A 60 -4.65 4.87 -4.25
CA PHE A 60 -4.97 6.10 -3.53
C PHE A 60 -4.22 7.27 -4.16
N TYR A 61 -4.86 8.43 -4.24
CA TYR A 61 -4.22 9.67 -4.64
C TYR A 61 -4.26 10.62 -3.45
N GLY A 62 -3.19 10.65 -2.68
CA GLY A 62 -3.09 11.45 -1.47
C GLY A 62 -1.94 10.99 -0.59
N LEU A 63 -1.68 11.78 0.45
CA LEU A 63 -0.58 11.52 1.37
C LEU A 63 -0.72 10.13 2.00
N GLY A 64 0.39 9.40 2.01
CA GLY A 64 0.45 8.00 2.46
C GLY A 64 0.25 6.97 1.34
N GLY A 65 -0.26 7.40 0.18
CA GLY A 65 -0.46 6.55 -0.99
C GLY A 65 -1.33 5.34 -0.69
N THR A 66 -1.12 4.22 -1.40
CA THR A 66 -1.96 3.01 -1.25
C THR A 66 -1.96 2.42 0.17
N ALA A 67 -1.03 2.81 1.05
CA ALA A 67 -1.07 2.42 2.46
C ALA A 67 -2.32 2.96 3.20
N MET A 68 -2.93 4.02 2.69
CA MET A 68 -4.17 4.59 3.22
C MET A 68 -5.38 3.69 2.97
N ILE A 69 -5.30 2.77 2.02
CA ILE A 69 -6.47 2.05 1.51
C ILE A 69 -6.24 0.54 1.36
N ASN A 70 -5.03 0.04 1.60
CA ASN A 70 -4.72 -1.39 1.46
C ASN A 70 -5.46 -2.24 2.53
N GLY A 71 -5.40 -3.57 2.38
CA GLY A 71 -5.95 -4.54 3.34
C GLY A 71 -5.18 -4.66 4.66
N MET A 72 -4.25 -3.74 4.94
CA MET A 72 -3.44 -3.67 6.18
C MET A 72 -2.63 -4.92 6.51
N THR A 73 -2.49 -5.88 5.60
CA THR A 73 -1.69 -7.09 5.80
C THR A 73 -0.22 -6.75 6.06
N ALA A 74 0.30 -7.17 7.22
CA ALA A 74 1.70 -7.02 7.60
C ALA A 74 2.41 -8.37 7.45
N VAL A 75 3.16 -8.54 6.36
CA VAL A 75 3.82 -9.79 5.99
C VAL A 75 5.15 -9.48 5.29
N ALA A 76 6.25 -10.08 5.74
CA ALA A 76 7.53 -9.99 5.03
C ALA A 76 7.48 -10.71 3.65
N PRO A 77 8.32 -10.31 2.68
CA PRO A 77 8.51 -11.09 1.47
C PRO A 77 9.04 -12.51 1.78
N SER A 78 8.87 -13.44 0.84
CA SER A 78 9.53 -14.73 0.94
C SER A 78 11.05 -14.58 0.87
N ARG A 79 11.76 -15.08 1.89
CA ARG A 79 13.21 -15.20 1.94
C ARG A 79 13.76 -15.94 0.73
N TYR A 80 13.13 -17.06 0.36
CA TYR A 80 13.54 -17.83 -0.81
C TYR A 80 13.52 -16.98 -2.08
N LEU A 81 12.46 -16.20 -2.30
CA LEU A 81 12.35 -15.33 -3.48
C LEU A 81 13.40 -14.21 -3.47
N LEU A 82 13.65 -13.57 -2.32
CA LEU A 82 14.72 -12.57 -2.21
C LEU A 82 16.09 -13.20 -2.47
N ASP A 83 16.38 -14.31 -1.81
CA ASP A 83 17.69 -14.94 -1.86
C ASP A 83 17.99 -15.52 -3.26
N GLN A 84 16.99 -15.97 -4.01
CA GLN A 84 17.17 -16.52 -5.35
C GLN A 84 17.06 -15.48 -6.48
N LEU A 85 16.11 -14.55 -6.40
CA LEU A 85 15.74 -13.71 -7.57
C LEU A 85 16.28 -12.29 -7.50
N TRP A 86 16.56 -11.76 -6.31
CA TRP A 86 16.97 -10.35 -6.16
C TRP A 86 18.48 -10.17 -6.30
N PRO A 87 18.98 -8.98 -6.67
CA PRO A 87 20.42 -8.74 -6.77
C PRO A 87 21.12 -8.74 -5.41
N GLU A 88 22.45 -8.80 -5.42
CA GLU A 88 23.28 -8.57 -4.23
C GLU A 88 22.97 -7.19 -3.61
N GLY A 89 22.97 -7.10 -2.28
CA GLY A 89 22.55 -5.90 -1.55
C GLY A 89 21.04 -5.76 -1.36
N TRP A 90 20.25 -6.68 -1.92
CA TRP A 90 18.79 -6.75 -1.76
C TRP A 90 18.32 -8.17 -1.39
N LYS A 91 19.21 -8.98 -0.82
CA LYS A 91 18.88 -10.32 -0.30
C LYS A 91 18.17 -10.20 1.04
N TRP A 92 17.68 -11.32 1.58
CA TRP A 92 16.97 -11.31 2.86
C TRP A 92 17.80 -10.65 3.97
N ASN A 93 19.07 -11.04 4.12
CA ASN A 93 19.93 -10.51 5.17
C ASN A 93 20.23 -9.01 5.02
N ASP A 94 20.15 -8.46 3.80
CA ASP A 94 20.35 -7.04 3.54
C ASP A 94 19.11 -6.22 3.94
N LEU A 95 17.92 -6.76 3.69
CA LEU A 95 16.65 -6.06 3.87
C LEU A 95 16.01 -6.29 5.25
N PHE A 96 16.19 -7.46 5.84
CA PHE A 96 15.56 -7.85 7.10
C PHE A 96 15.83 -6.88 8.27
N PRO A 97 17.04 -6.32 8.44
CA PRO A 97 17.26 -5.29 9.46
C PRO A 97 16.39 -4.05 9.26
N TYR A 98 16.05 -3.69 8.02
CA TYR A 98 15.16 -2.56 7.73
C TYR A 98 13.69 -2.93 7.90
N MET A 99 13.32 -4.19 7.63
CA MET A 99 11.99 -4.73 7.94
C MET A 99 11.76 -4.70 9.45
N ILE A 100 12.74 -5.10 10.26
CA ILE A 100 12.67 -4.95 11.73
C ILE A 100 12.61 -3.47 12.11
N LYS A 101 13.50 -2.63 11.58
CA LYS A 101 13.59 -1.19 11.96
C LYS A 101 12.28 -0.40 11.77
N MET A 102 11.41 -0.79 10.83
CA MET A 102 10.15 -0.07 10.62
C MET A 102 9.07 -0.42 11.65
N GLN A 103 9.17 -1.58 12.30
CA GLN A 103 8.09 -2.15 13.09
C GLN A 103 8.12 -1.69 14.55
N ASN A 104 6.95 -1.51 15.11
CA ASN A 104 6.68 -1.51 16.54
C ASN A 104 5.61 -2.56 16.82
N HIS A 105 6.08 -3.77 17.08
CA HIS A 105 5.29 -4.98 17.02
C HIS A 105 4.62 -5.34 18.34
N TYR A 106 3.39 -5.84 18.28
CA TYR A 106 2.60 -6.21 19.45
C TYR A 106 3.21 -7.29 20.36
N CYS A 107 4.09 -8.14 19.82
CA CYS A 107 4.80 -9.14 20.62
C CYS A 107 5.70 -8.55 21.70
N TYR A 108 6.03 -7.25 21.64
CA TYR A 108 6.82 -6.58 22.69
C TYR A 108 6.00 -6.12 23.90
N TYR A 109 4.67 -6.05 23.78
CA TYR A 109 3.81 -5.48 24.83
C TYR A 109 2.58 -6.34 25.18
N LEU A 110 2.30 -7.39 24.40
CA LEU A 110 1.34 -8.43 24.74
C LEU A 110 2.07 -9.74 25.12
N PRO A 111 1.52 -10.54 26.06
CA PRO A 111 2.14 -11.80 26.47
C PRO A 111 2.09 -12.85 25.36
N SER A 112 3.08 -13.75 25.33
CA SER A 112 3.19 -14.84 24.35
C SER A 112 1.98 -15.78 24.32
N SER A 113 1.25 -15.91 25.42
CA SER A 113 -0.03 -16.65 25.49
C SER A 113 -1.13 -16.04 24.62
N ILE A 114 -1.01 -14.77 24.26
CA ILE A 114 -1.94 -14.04 23.40
C ILE A 114 -1.38 -13.96 21.98
N THR A 115 -0.09 -13.66 21.85
CA THR A 115 0.52 -13.43 20.53
C THR A 115 0.84 -14.71 19.77
N GLY A 116 1.02 -15.83 20.48
CA GLY A 116 1.55 -17.08 19.94
C GLY A 116 3.06 -17.05 19.65
N ILE A 117 3.73 -15.91 19.85
CA ILE A 117 5.14 -15.69 19.53
C ILE A 117 5.94 -15.69 20.84
N SER A 118 7.01 -16.48 20.92
CA SER A 118 7.86 -16.49 22.10
C SER A 118 8.66 -15.18 22.22
N ASP A 119 9.07 -14.80 23.44
CA ASP A 119 9.92 -13.63 23.66
C ASP A 119 11.25 -13.70 22.89
N ALA A 120 11.79 -14.90 22.70
CA ALA A 120 13.03 -15.11 21.96
C ALA A 120 12.82 -14.84 20.46
N ASP A 121 11.76 -15.40 19.90
CA ASP A 121 11.38 -15.25 18.51
C ASP A 121 10.99 -13.79 18.19
N CYS A 122 10.20 -13.17 19.06
CA CYS A 122 9.82 -11.76 18.96
C CYS A 122 11.04 -10.84 18.80
N ARG A 123 12.07 -11.05 19.63
CA ARG A 123 13.33 -10.28 19.56
C ARG A 123 14.15 -10.56 18.30
N GLN A 124 14.00 -11.73 17.71
CA GLN A 124 14.74 -12.12 16.52
C GLN A 124 14.05 -11.64 15.23
N TRP A 125 12.72 -11.63 15.21
CA TRP A 125 11.95 -11.45 13.97
C TRP A 125 11.31 -10.08 13.83
N HIS A 126 11.05 -9.38 14.94
CA HIS A 126 10.27 -8.15 14.92
C HIS A 126 10.97 -6.95 15.52
N GLY A 127 10.55 -5.78 15.02
CA GLY A 127 10.98 -4.49 15.52
C GLY A 127 10.24 -4.03 16.76
N LYS A 128 11.01 -3.31 17.59
CA LYS A 128 10.50 -2.51 18.68
C LYS A 128 10.76 -1.04 18.36
N ASP A 129 9.85 -0.16 18.77
CA ASP A 129 10.02 1.30 18.71
C ASP A 129 10.13 1.90 17.29
N GLY A 130 9.86 1.10 16.25
CA GLY A 130 9.69 1.59 14.89
C GLY A 130 8.44 2.46 14.72
N PRO A 131 8.36 3.24 13.64
CA PRO A 131 7.26 4.18 13.43
C PRO A 131 5.92 3.50 13.09
N ILE A 132 5.92 2.30 12.51
CA ILE A 132 4.68 1.62 12.11
C ILE A 132 4.29 0.60 13.17
N ASP A 133 3.13 0.79 13.79
CA ASP A 133 2.53 -0.20 14.68
C ASP A 133 2.01 -1.42 13.87
N ILE A 134 2.28 -2.61 14.42
CA ILE A 134 1.66 -3.87 13.97
C ILE A 134 0.89 -4.44 15.15
N ALA A 135 -0.36 -4.82 14.89
CA ALA A 135 -1.28 -5.40 15.85
C ALA A 135 -1.61 -6.86 15.50
N PRO A 136 -2.02 -7.68 16.49
CA PRO A 136 -2.58 -8.99 16.20
C PRO A 136 -3.89 -8.83 15.43
N PRO A 137 -4.38 -9.89 14.77
CA PRO A 137 -5.72 -9.87 14.19
C PRO A 137 -6.77 -9.63 15.28
N LEU A 138 -7.76 -8.79 14.97
CA LEU A 138 -8.90 -8.55 15.85
C LEU A 138 -9.96 -9.63 15.63
N PHE A 139 -10.14 -10.48 16.64
CA PHE A 139 -11.29 -11.38 16.73
C PHE A 139 -12.02 -11.09 18.04
N GLU A 140 -13.23 -10.54 17.97
CA GLU A 140 -14.11 -10.47 19.14
C GLU A 140 -14.44 -11.88 19.65
N LYS A 141 -14.66 -12.81 18.70
CA LYS A 141 -14.77 -14.25 18.93
C LYS A 141 -14.33 -14.99 17.67
N MET A 142 -13.36 -15.89 17.79
CA MET A 142 -13.05 -16.79 16.68
C MET A 142 -14.25 -17.72 16.42
N PRO A 143 -14.85 -17.71 15.21
CA PRO A 143 -15.88 -18.67 14.84
C PRO A 143 -15.32 -20.09 14.94
N GLN A 144 -16.16 -21.06 15.34
CA GLN A 144 -15.76 -22.46 15.41
C GLN A 144 -15.22 -22.96 14.05
N LEU A 145 -15.81 -22.49 12.95
CA LEU A 145 -15.34 -22.76 11.60
C LEU A 145 -13.86 -22.38 11.38
N LEU A 146 -13.42 -21.21 11.86
CA LEU A 146 -12.00 -20.83 11.72
C LEU A 146 -11.10 -21.72 12.57
N ILE A 147 -11.55 -22.12 13.76
CA ILE A 147 -10.82 -23.07 14.61
C ILE A 147 -10.65 -24.41 13.89
N ASP A 148 -11.71 -24.92 13.29
CA ASP A 148 -11.71 -26.20 12.57
C ASP A 148 -10.80 -26.15 11.33
N ILE A 149 -10.89 -25.07 10.53
CA ILE A 149 -10.00 -24.82 9.38
C ILE A 149 -8.54 -24.80 9.82
N MET A 150 -8.24 -24.08 10.91
CA MET A 150 -6.87 -23.98 11.41
C MET A 150 -6.35 -25.33 11.94
N SER A 151 -7.22 -26.11 12.59
CA SER A 151 -6.90 -27.47 13.04
C SER A 151 -6.60 -28.40 11.86
N GLU A 152 -7.45 -28.41 10.84
CA GLU A 152 -7.26 -29.23 9.64
C GLU A 152 -6.00 -28.80 8.88
N CYS A 153 -5.78 -27.49 8.72
CA CYS A 153 -4.57 -26.99 8.09
C CYS A 153 -3.31 -27.38 8.86
N ASN A 154 -3.33 -27.32 10.19
CA ASN A 154 -2.20 -27.75 11.00
C ASN A 154 -1.84 -29.24 10.78
N THR A 155 -2.83 -30.09 10.50
CA THR A 155 -2.57 -31.51 10.16
C THR A 155 -2.07 -31.71 8.72
N SER A 156 -2.51 -30.89 7.77
CA SER A 156 -2.27 -31.13 6.34
C SER A 156 -1.04 -30.39 5.79
N ILE A 157 -0.86 -29.12 6.19
CA ILE A 157 0.15 -28.19 5.66
C ILE A 157 1.09 -27.70 6.78
N GLY A 158 0.59 -27.70 8.03
CA GLY A 158 1.31 -27.23 9.21
C GLY A 158 0.92 -25.79 9.58
N PHE A 159 0.93 -25.52 10.88
CA PHE A 159 0.77 -24.16 11.40
C PHE A 159 2.13 -23.46 11.50
N MET A 160 2.19 -22.26 10.92
CA MET A 160 3.30 -21.34 11.01
C MET A 160 2.96 -20.27 12.04
N THR A 161 3.79 -20.17 13.06
CA THR A 161 3.61 -19.20 14.14
C THR A 161 3.73 -17.77 13.66
N ASP A 162 4.67 -17.51 12.76
CA ASP A 162 4.95 -16.17 12.26
C ASP A 162 5.51 -16.22 10.84
N TYR A 163 5.00 -15.38 9.94
CA TYR A 163 5.48 -15.30 8.56
C TYR A 163 6.86 -14.63 8.46
N ASP A 164 7.23 -13.79 9.43
CA ASP A 164 8.53 -13.12 9.48
C ASP A 164 9.63 -14.08 10.01
N ASN A 165 9.28 -15.31 10.36
CA ASN A 165 10.25 -16.36 10.68
C ASN A 165 11.11 -16.72 9.45
N PRO A 166 12.42 -16.43 9.45
CA PRO A 166 13.30 -16.63 8.30
C PRO A 166 13.63 -18.10 7.99
N THR A 167 13.16 -19.04 8.82
CA THR A 167 13.46 -20.48 8.69
C THR A 167 12.28 -21.29 8.20
N ASN A 168 11.05 -20.81 8.41
CA ASN A 168 9.84 -21.44 7.89
C ASN A 168 8.80 -20.37 7.56
N GLN A 169 8.52 -20.20 6.27
CA GLN A 169 7.53 -19.26 5.73
C GLN A 169 6.39 -19.99 4.99
N TYR A 170 6.17 -21.27 5.32
CA TYR A 170 5.16 -22.12 4.68
C TYR A 170 4.23 -22.72 5.74
N GLY A 171 2.93 -22.55 5.55
CA GLY A 171 1.89 -23.05 6.46
C GLY A 171 0.71 -22.09 6.59
N CYS A 172 -0.26 -22.48 7.41
CA CYS A 172 -1.32 -21.56 7.85
C CYS A 172 -0.82 -20.68 8.99
N TYR A 173 -1.22 -19.42 9.01
CA TYR A 173 -0.86 -18.47 10.04
C TYR A 173 -1.99 -17.47 10.26
N PHE A 174 -1.96 -16.81 11.41
CA PHE A 174 -2.85 -15.69 11.67
C PHE A 174 -2.24 -14.40 11.10
N GLN A 175 -2.98 -13.75 10.21
CA GLN A 175 -2.51 -12.55 9.53
C GLN A 175 -2.34 -11.39 10.52
N GLN A 176 -1.13 -10.83 10.57
CA GLN A 176 -0.83 -9.63 11.33
C GLN A 176 -1.25 -8.37 10.55
N GLN A 177 -1.50 -7.27 11.25
CA GLN A 177 -2.11 -6.08 10.65
C GLN A 177 -1.35 -4.80 10.96
N PHE A 178 -1.14 -3.95 9.96
CA PHE A 178 -0.70 -2.56 10.09
C PHE A 178 -1.82 -1.72 10.72
N ARG A 179 -1.93 -1.84 12.04
CA ARG A 179 -2.93 -1.20 12.88
C ARG A 179 -2.30 -0.69 14.17
N LYS A 180 -2.77 0.45 14.62
CA LYS A 180 -2.34 1.13 15.85
C LYS A 180 -3.42 0.99 16.92
N PRO A 181 -3.18 0.26 18.01
CA PRO A 181 -4.13 0.16 19.12
C PRO A 181 -4.17 1.45 19.94
N ALA A 182 -5.37 1.83 20.41
CA ALA A 182 -5.55 2.93 21.36
C ALA A 182 -4.90 2.63 22.72
N ASN A 183 -4.92 1.37 23.15
CA ASN A 183 -4.25 0.87 24.35
C ASN A 183 -3.45 -0.40 24.04
N LYS A 184 -2.12 -0.30 24.05
CA LYS A 184 -1.21 -1.43 23.77
C LYS A 184 -1.30 -2.56 24.78
N SER A 185 -1.76 -2.30 26.01
CA SER A 185 -1.89 -3.35 27.03
C SER A 185 -3.18 -4.15 26.91
N ASP A 186 -4.10 -3.74 26.02
CA ASP A 186 -5.37 -4.42 25.80
C ASP A 186 -5.39 -5.04 24.38
N PRO A 187 -5.35 -6.37 24.24
CA PRO A 187 -5.37 -7.04 22.94
C PRO A 187 -6.69 -6.84 22.16
N GLN A 188 -7.75 -6.40 22.84
CA GLN A 188 -9.06 -6.10 22.26
C GLN A 188 -9.29 -4.60 22.14
N SER A 189 -8.24 -3.79 22.35
CA SER A 189 -8.32 -2.35 22.18
C SER A 189 -8.81 -2.02 20.77
N PRO A 190 -9.70 -1.02 20.61
CA PRO A 190 -9.95 -0.42 19.32
C PRO A 190 -8.63 -0.02 18.65
N THR A 191 -8.59 -0.20 17.33
CA THR A 191 -7.41 0.12 16.51
C THR A 191 -7.81 1.04 15.39
N ILE A 192 -6.83 1.80 14.90
CA ILE A 192 -6.92 2.54 13.63
C ILE A 192 -5.86 2.03 12.66
N ARG A 193 -6.02 2.31 11.36
CA ARG A 193 -5.00 2.02 10.35
C ARG A 193 -3.64 2.64 10.69
N ALA A 194 -2.56 1.85 10.60
CA ALA A 194 -1.19 2.35 10.66
C ALA A 194 -0.66 2.57 9.23
N SER A 195 -0.86 3.77 8.68
CA SER A 195 -0.41 4.13 7.34
C SER A 195 0.99 4.72 7.33
N THR A 196 1.61 4.87 6.15
CA THR A 196 2.92 5.55 6.07
C THR A 196 2.82 7.05 6.41
N TRP A 197 1.67 7.68 6.16
CA TRP A 197 1.42 9.06 6.55
C TRP A 197 1.34 9.20 8.07
N GLU A 198 0.49 8.38 8.71
CA GLU A 198 0.31 8.36 10.16
C GLU A 198 1.58 7.93 10.89
N ALA A 199 2.38 7.01 10.35
CA ALA A 199 3.56 6.50 11.04
C ALA A 199 4.79 7.44 10.93
N TYR A 200 5.02 8.04 9.76
CA TYR A 200 6.28 8.75 9.49
C TYR A 200 6.16 10.28 9.50
N LEU A 201 4.97 10.82 9.29
CA LEU A 201 4.75 12.24 9.08
C LEU A 201 3.77 12.92 10.06
N PRO A 202 3.21 12.28 11.11
CA PRO A 202 2.28 12.98 12.00
C PRO A 202 3.05 14.02 12.81
N GLY A 203 2.57 15.26 12.82
CA GLY A 203 3.16 16.33 13.65
C GLY A 203 4.65 16.61 13.39
N VAL A 204 5.16 16.24 12.20
CA VAL A 204 6.55 16.54 11.81
C VAL A 204 6.66 18.02 11.47
N ASP A 205 6.79 18.85 12.51
CA ASP A 205 7.18 20.26 12.38
C ASP A 205 8.71 20.35 12.32
N ARG A 206 9.24 20.05 11.13
CA ARG A 206 10.67 20.15 10.85
C ARG A 206 10.90 21.29 9.87
N PRO A 207 11.71 22.32 10.21
CA PRO A 207 11.91 23.47 9.34
C PRO A 207 12.60 23.12 8.00
N ASN A 208 13.25 21.95 7.94
CA ASN A 208 13.89 21.42 6.73
C ASN A 208 13.02 20.43 5.94
N LEU A 209 11.75 20.21 6.31
CA LEU A 209 10.81 19.37 5.56
C LEU A 209 9.62 20.21 5.12
N ARG A 210 9.36 20.24 3.80
CA ARG A 210 8.15 20.81 3.23
C ARG A 210 7.39 19.74 2.47
N ILE A 211 6.10 19.63 2.75
CA ILE A 211 5.18 18.72 2.07
C ILE A 211 4.13 19.58 1.38
N LEU A 212 3.96 19.38 0.08
CA LEU A 212 2.87 19.98 -0.68
C LEU A 212 1.96 18.84 -1.12
N ASP A 213 0.74 18.85 -0.60
CA ASP A 213 -0.39 18.10 -1.13
C ASP A 213 -0.96 18.81 -2.36
N SER A 214 -1.85 18.15 -3.10
CA SER A 214 -2.45 18.68 -4.35
C SER A 214 -1.42 19.24 -5.33
N ALA A 215 -0.22 18.65 -5.37
CA ALA A 215 0.93 19.05 -6.18
C ALA A 215 1.30 17.91 -7.14
N THR A 216 0.85 18.02 -8.39
CA THR A 216 1.06 16.98 -9.39
C THR A 216 2.37 17.20 -10.16
N VAL A 217 3.34 16.29 -9.98
CA VAL A 217 4.56 16.29 -10.81
C VAL A 217 4.20 15.92 -12.25
N LEU A 218 4.58 16.79 -13.19
CA LEU A 218 4.28 16.64 -14.62
C LEU A 218 5.45 16.00 -15.38
N LYS A 219 6.68 16.45 -15.11
CA LYS A 219 7.90 15.92 -15.72
C LYS A 219 9.15 16.28 -14.91
N LEU A 220 10.22 15.53 -15.14
CA LEU A 220 11.58 15.82 -14.70
C LEU A 220 12.21 16.92 -15.56
N VAL A 221 13.18 17.61 -14.98
CA VAL A 221 13.99 18.62 -15.66
C VAL A 221 15.43 18.14 -15.64
N PHE A 222 16.04 17.99 -16.82
CA PHE A 222 17.43 17.59 -16.98
C PHE A 222 18.35 18.79 -17.26
N ASN A 223 19.65 18.64 -17.03
CA ASN A 223 20.63 19.63 -17.42
C ASN A 223 20.83 19.60 -18.94
N ASP A 224 20.72 20.76 -19.60
CA ASP A 224 20.83 20.87 -21.05
C ASP A 224 22.22 20.47 -21.57
N ASN A 225 23.26 20.67 -20.76
CA ASN A 225 24.64 20.30 -21.09
C ASN A 225 24.99 18.87 -20.65
N ASP A 226 24.16 18.24 -19.81
CA ASP A 226 24.39 16.90 -19.29
C ASP A 226 23.05 16.21 -18.98
N PRO A 227 22.43 15.55 -19.98
CA PRO A 227 21.12 14.92 -19.84
C PRO A 227 21.12 13.73 -18.88
N THR A 228 22.29 13.28 -18.40
CA THR A 228 22.38 12.26 -17.34
C THR A 228 22.04 12.82 -15.96
N LYS A 229 21.98 14.15 -15.80
CA LYS A 229 21.70 14.82 -14.52
C LYS A 229 20.31 15.43 -14.50
N CYS A 230 19.42 14.81 -13.72
CA CYS A 230 18.15 15.42 -13.32
C CYS A 230 18.43 16.54 -12.31
N LYS A 231 17.96 17.76 -12.60
CA LYS A 231 18.12 18.95 -11.74
C LYS A 231 16.85 19.33 -11.00
N GLY A 232 15.70 18.71 -11.29
CA GLY A 232 14.45 19.11 -10.68
C GLY A 232 13.21 18.54 -11.34
N VAL A 233 12.06 19.12 -11.00
CA VAL A 233 10.75 18.73 -11.51
C VAL A 233 9.92 19.95 -11.87
N VAL A 234 9.11 19.83 -12.91
CA VAL A 234 7.97 20.70 -13.18
C VAL A 234 6.74 20.07 -12.55
N TYR A 235 5.98 20.85 -11.80
CA TYR A 235 4.76 20.39 -11.13
C TYR A 235 3.67 21.45 -11.22
N GLU A 236 2.43 20.99 -11.24
CA GLU A 236 1.24 21.83 -11.09
C GLU A 236 0.86 21.86 -9.61
N TYR A 237 0.55 23.06 -9.10
CA TYR A 237 0.07 23.26 -7.74
C TYR A 237 -0.96 24.39 -7.74
N LYS A 238 -2.20 24.08 -7.33
CA LYS A 238 -3.31 25.05 -7.24
C LYS A 238 -3.55 25.81 -8.56
N GLY A 239 -3.53 25.09 -9.68
CA GLY A 239 -3.78 25.60 -11.02
C GLY A 239 -2.59 26.33 -11.66
N GLN A 240 -1.43 26.37 -10.99
CA GLN A 240 -0.24 27.06 -11.49
C GLN A 240 0.94 26.11 -11.68
N ILE A 241 1.75 26.39 -12.70
CA ILE A 241 2.94 25.59 -13.01
C ILE A 241 4.16 26.17 -12.30
N TYR A 242 4.85 25.32 -11.55
CA TYR A 242 6.07 25.64 -10.84
C TYR A 242 7.21 24.73 -11.28
N THR A 243 8.44 25.16 -10.99
CA THR A 243 9.63 24.31 -11.12
C THR A 243 10.36 24.27 -9.78
N ALA A 244 10.61 23.08 -9.26
CA ALA A 244 11.47 22.86 -8.10
C ALA A 244 12.82 22.32 -8.56
N VAL A 245 13.90 22.91 -8.04
CA VAL A 245 15.28 22.48 -8.33
C VAL A 245 15.85 21.75 -7.12
N ALA A 246 16.41 20.55 -7.35
CA ALA A 246 17.06 19.77 -6.32
C ALA A 246 18.59 19.95 -6.40
N ARG A 247 19.24 20.27 -5.28
CA ARG A 247 20.71 20.39 -5.20
C ARG A 247 21.44 19.05 -5.17
N LYS A 248 20.72 17.97 -4.87
CA LYS A 248 21.27 16.63 -4.70
C LYS A 248 20.56 15.67 -5.65
N GLU A 249 19.34 15.29 -5.31
CA GLU A 249 18.62 14.23 -6.00
C GLU A 249 17.13 14.56 -6.13
N VAL A 250 16.53 14.05 -7.19
CA VAL A 250 15.08 13.90 -7.32
C VAL A 250 14.77 12.43 -7.14
N ILE A 251 13.94 12.11 -6.16
CA ILE A 251 13.57 10.73 -5.86
C ILE A 251 12.11 10.51 -6.28
N LEU A 252 11.90 9.66 -7.28
CA LEU A 252 10.56 9.26 -7.69
C LEU A 252 10.02 8.18 -6.74
N SER A 253 8.90 8.48 -6.10
CA SER A 253 8.14 7.54 -5.27
C SER A 253 6.66 7.54 -5.64
N ALA A 254 6.37 7.74 -6.92
CA ALA A 254 5.00 7.93 -7.44
C ALA A 254 4.24 6.60 -7.68
N GLY A 255 4.80 5.47 -7.25
CA GLY A 255 4.22 4.14 -7.43
C GLY A 255 4.44 3.55 -8.83
N VAL A 256 4.00 2.28 -8.99
CA VAL A 256 4.31 1.43 -10.14
C VAL A 256 3.83 1.97 -11.49
N PHE A 257 2.74 2.74 -11.51
CA PHE A 257 2.19 3.31 -12.75
C PHE A 257 2.71 4.71 -13.04
N SER A 258 2.76 5.59 -12.04
CA SER A 258 3.11 7.00 -12.28
C SER A 258 4.61 7.22 -12.42
N THR A 259 5.47 6.43 -11.75
CA THR A 259 6.93 6.54 -11.93
C THR A 259 7.36 6.33 -13.38
N PRO A 260 7.02 5.21 -14.07
CA PRO A 260 7.39 5.05 -15.48
C PRO A 260 6.70 6.08 -16.37
N LYS A 261 5.46 6.49 -16.08
CA LYS A 261 4.77 7.57 -16.81
C LYS A 261 5.55 8.89 -16.73
N ILE A 262 5.99 9.29 -15.54
CA ILE A 262 6.77 10.52 -15.34
C ILE A 262 8.10 10.42 -16.09
N LEU A 263 8.81 9.30 -16.02
CA LEU A 263 10.05 9.08 -16.78
C LEU A 263 9.81 9.23 -18.30
N GLN A 264 8.78 8.57 -18.82
CA GLN A 264 8.39 8.62 -20.24
C GLN A 264 8.01 10.04 -20.69
N LEU A 265 7.17 10.75 -19.93
CA LEU A 265 6.82 12.16 -20.18
C LEU A 265 8.03 13.12 -20.10
N SER A 266 9.12 12.67 -19.47
CA SER A 266 10.36 13.41 -19.34
C SER A 266 11.41 13.02 -20.39
N GLY A 267 11.05 12.16 -21.35
CA GLY A 267 11.95 11.71 -22.42
C GLY A 267 12.89 10.56 -22.03
N VAL A 268 12.63 9.87 -20.91
CA VAL A 268 13.38 8.68 -20.49
C VAL A 268 12.50 7.44 -20.69
N GLY A 269 12.79 6.63 -21.70
CA GLY A 269 11.99 5.44 -22.01
C GLY A 269 12.17 4.95 -23.44
N PRO A 270 11.25 4.11 -23.95
CA PRO A 270 11.36 3.54 -25.29
C PRO A 270 11.10 4.61 -26.38
N THR A 271 12.13 5.00 -27.12
CA THR A 271 12.11 6.02 -28.19
C THR A 271 11.00 5.75 -29.19
N ALA A 272 10.84 4.50 -29.62
CA ALA A 272 9.81 4.09 -30.56
C ALA A 272 8.37 4.34 -30.07
N TRP A 273 8.15 4.45 -28.75
CA TRP A 273 6.86 4.83 -28.17
C TRP A 273 6.72 6.34 -28.00
N LEU A 274 7.82 7.02 -27.69
CA LEU A 274 7.84 8.40 -27.23
C LEU A 274 7.98 9.43 -28.36
N GLU A 275 8.83 9.18 -29.36
CA GLU A 275 9.04 10.11 -30.48
C GLU A 275 7.76 10.40 -31.29
N PRO A 276 6.92 9.40 -31.65
CA PRO A 276 5.68 9.66 -32.38
C PRO A 276 4.68 10.54 -31.59
N LEU A 277 4.82 10.61 -30.27
CA LEU A 277 4.01 11.45 -29.39
C LEU A 277 4.59 12.87 -29.20
N GLY A 278 5.67 13.20 -29.91
CA GLY A 278 6.34 14.51 -29.82
C GLY A 278 7.16 14.70 -28.54
N VAL A 279 7.46 13.62 -27.81
CA VAL A 279 8.31 13.70 -26.62
C VAL A 279 9.78 13.80 -27.05
N LYS A 280 10.47 14.86 -26.63
CA LYS A 280 11.92 14.99 -26.83
C LYS A 280 12.63 13.92 -26.00
N ILE A 281 13.39 13.06 -26.67
CA ILE A 281 14.15 12.00 -26.01
C ILE A 281 15.36 12.58 -25.26
N VAL A 282 15.49 12.18 -24.01
CA VAL A 282 16.62 12.47 -23.11
C VAL A 282 17.52 11.24 -23.01
N ALA A 283 16.93 10.05 -22.80
CA ALA A 283 17.66 8.80 -22.74
C ALA A 283 16.77 7.64 -23.21
N GLU A 284 17.28 6.86 -24.17
CA GLU A 284 16.66 5.60 -24.56
C GLU A 284 16.76 4.58 -23.42
N ASN A 285 15.61 4.08 -22.97
CA ASN A 285 15.55 2.93 -22.08
C ASN A 285 14.30 2.11 -22.35
N SER A 286 14.48 1.04 -23.11
CA SER A 286 13.40 0.15 -23.55
C SER A 286 12.71 -0.62 -22.41
N GLN A 287 13.23 -0.58 -21.17
CA GLN A 287 12.66 -1.25 -19.99
C GLN A 287 11.67 -0.37 -19.21
N VAL A 288 11.68 0.96 -19.41
CA VAL A 288 10.79 1.87 -18.66
C VAL A 288 9.32 1.59 -19.03
N GLY A 289 8.55 1.15 -18.04
CA GLY A 289 7.14 0.77 -18.20
C GLY A 289 6.92 -0.68 -18.62
N LYS A 290 7.98 -1.50 -18.72
CA LYS A 290 7.89 -2.95 -18.94
C LYS A 290 8.10 -3.72 -17.63
N ASN A 291 8.03 -5.05 -17.73
CA ASN A 291 8.18 -5.97 -16.60
C ASN A 291 7.24 -5.66 -15.44
N PHE A 292 6.01 -5.25 -15.78
CA PHE A 292 4.95 -5.10 -14.80
C PHE A 292 4.53 -6.49 -14.30
N LEU A 293 4.66 -6.70 -13.00
CA LEU A 293 4.27 -7.91 -12.30
C LEU A 293 3.21 -7.53 -11.28
N ASP A 294 2.11 -8.26 -11.26
CA ASP A 294 1.01 -8.11 -10.31
C ASP A 294 0.41 -9.49 -10.02
N GLU A 295 -0.36 -9.59 -8.95
CA GLU A 295 -0.97 -10.84 -8.49
C GLU A 295 -2.45 -10.85 -8.87
N MET A 296 -2.84 -11.81 -9.71
CA MET A 296 -4.26 -11.99 -10.04
C MET A 296 -4.99 -12.63 -8.87
N ALA A 297 -5.96 -11.90 -8.31
CA ALA A 297 -6.86 -12.45 -7.30
C ALA A 297 -8.08 -13.10 -7.96
N LEU A 298 -8.43 -14.30 -7.50
CA LEU A 298 -9.70 -14.96 -7.76
C LEU A 298 -10.45 -15.11 -6.45
N PHE A 299 -11.67 -14.58 -6.39
CA PHE A 299 -12.52 -14.71 -5.21
C PHE A 299 -13.48 -15.88 -5.37
N THR A 300 -13.58 -16.69 -4.31
CA THR A 300 -14.58 -17.74 -4.18
C THR A 300 -15.50 -17.39 -3.01
N ALA A 301 -16.80 -17.64 -3.19
CA ALA A 301 -17.81 -17.42 -2.18
C ALA A 301 -18.56 -18.73 -1.94
N PHE A 302 -18.83 -19.02 -0.66
CA PHE A 302 -19.55 -20.20 -0.23
C PHE A 302 -20.72 -19.76 0.64
N GLU A 303 -21.88 -20.38 0.42
CA GLU A 303 -23.04 -20.20 1.29
C GLU A 303 -22.81 -20.95 2.60
N THR A 304 -23.17 -20.32 3.72
CA THR A 304 -23.10 -20.91 5.05
C THR A 304 -24.49 -21.32 5.50
N THR A 305 -24.60 -22.46 6.19
CA THR A 305 -25.87 -22.94 6.75
C THR A 305 -26.25 -22.26 8.06
N GLU A 306 -25.33 -21.50 8.64
CA GLU A 306 -25.48 -20.72 9.86
C GLU A 306 -24.87 -19.32 9.67
N GLU A 307 -25.32 -18.37 10.48
CA GLU A 307 -24.75 -17.04 10.53
C GLU A 307 -23.37 -17.10 11.18
N LEU A 308 -22.34 -16.72 10.44
CA LEU A 308 -20.98 -16.62 10.97
C LEU A 308 -20.74 -15.21 11.52
N PRO A 309 -20.02 -15.07 12.64
CA PRO A 309 -19.54 -13.77 13.09
C PRO A 309 -18.77 -13.09 11.95
N THR A 310 -19.19 -11.89 11.60
CA THR A 310 -18.41 -11.04 10.69
C THR A 310 -17.14 -10.61 11.39
N LEU A 311 -16.03 -10.62 10.67
CA LEU A 311 -14.80 -10.03 11.19
C LEU A 311 -15.06 -8.53 11.41
N PRO A 312 -14.56 -7.93 12.50
CA PRO A 312 -14.68 -6.48 12.69
C PRO A 312 -14.09 -5.77 11.47
N TRP A 313 -14.73 -4.66 11.09
CA TRP A 313 -14.47 -3.90 9.87
C TRP A 313 -12.97 -3.71 9.60
N GLY A 314 -12.54 -4.12 8.40
CA GLY A 314 -11.15 -4.00 7.93
C GLY A 314 -10.22 -5.15 8.34
N ALA A 315 -10.75 -6.30 8.76
CA ALA A 315 -9.99 -7.55 8.88
C ALA A 315 -10.30 -8.56 7.75
N ASP A 316 -11.26 -8.24 6.87
CA ASP A 316 -11.71 -9.07 5.76
C ASP A 316 -11.38 -8.44 4.40
N THR A 317 -10.18 -8.71 3.88
CA THR A 317 -9.84 -8.44 2.48
C THR A 317 -10.89 -9.00 1.49
N CYS A 318 -11.62 -10.05 1.89
CA CYS A 318 -12.63 -10.74 1.07
C CYS A 318 -14.05 -10.15 1.16
N GLY A 319 -14.60 -9.81 2.34
CA GLY A 319 -15.96 -9.27 2.44
C GLY A 319 -16.07 -7.87 1.84
N TRP A 320 -14.96 -7.12 1.86
CA TRP A 320 -14.83 -5.80 1.27
C TRP A 320 -14.86 -5.79 -0.29
N LEU A 321 -14.11 -6.67 -0.97
CA LEU A 321 -14.13 -6.81 -2.44
C LEU A 321 -15.48 -7.32 -2.95
N LEU A 322 -16.09 -8.24 -2.21
CA LEU A 322 -17.43 -8.75 -2.49
C LEU A 322 -18.47 -7.63 -2.35
N ASN A 323 -18.43 -6.81 -1.31
CA ASN A 323 -19.36 -5.67 -1.17
C ASN A 323 -19.18 -4.62 -2.27
N SER A 324 -17.94 -4.31 -2.66
CA SER A 324 -17.67 -3.37 -3.76
C SER A 324 -18.16 -3.91 -5.11
N GLY A 325 -17.90 -5.20 -5.36
CA GLY A 325 -18.37 -5.91 -6.56
C GLY A 325 -19.89 -6.06 -6.58
N LEU A 326 -20.51 -6.38 -5.44
CA LEU A 326 -21.96 -6.48 -5.29
C LEU A 326 -22.64 -5.12 -5.41
N LYS A 327 -22.08 -4.03 -4.86
CA LYS A 327 -22.57 -2.66 -5.05
C LYS A 327 -22.52 -2.26 -6.53
N GLU A 328 -21.43 -2.55 -7.25
CA GLU A 328 -21.32 -2.25 -8.69
C GLU A 328 -22.20 -3.16 -9.56
N ILE A 329 -22.35 -4.45 -9.20
CA ILE A 329 -23.29 -5.38 -9.83
C ILE A 329 -24.73 -4.88 -9.59
N TRP A 330 -25.08 -4.50 -8.36
CA TRP A 330 -26.37 -3.91 -8.02
C TRP A 330 -26.64 -2.60 -8.78
N ARG A 331 -25.63 -1.74 -8.93
CA ARG A 331 -25.73 -0.48 -9.69
C ARG A 331 -25.96 -0.74 -11.18
N ARG A 332 -25.33 -1.78 -11.74
CA ARG A 332 -25.48 -2.16 -13.16
C ARG A 332 -26.74 -2.98 -13.46
N LEU A 333 -27.26 -3.71 -12.47
CA LEU A 333 -28.47 -4.52 -12.60
C LEU A 333 -29.75 -3.75 -12.26
N ARG A 334 -29.68 -2.53 -11.71
CA ARG A 334 -30.86 -1.67 -11.55
C ARG A 334 -31.37 -1.18 -12.91
N PRO A 335 -32.64 -1.39 -13.24
CA PRO A 335 -33.31 -0.61 -14.28
C PRO A 335 -33.28 0.87 -13.90
N GLN A 336 -33.03 1.76 -14.86
CA GLN A 336 -32.98 3.22 -14.68
C GLN A 336 -34.27 3.87 -14.14
N HIS A 337 -35.32 3.10 -13.79
CA HIS A 337 -36.66 3.63 -13.58
C HIS A 337 -37.05 3.95 -12.13
N ASP A 338 -36.27 3.58 -11.11
CA ASP A 338 -36.68 3.70 -9.70
C ASP A 338 -35.94 4.78 -8.89
N CYS A 339 -35.51 5.89 -9.52
CA CYS A 339 -34.92 7.02 -8.79
C CYS A 339 -35.93 8.00 -8.18
N GLU A 340 -37.24 7.80 -8.33
CA GLU A 340 -38.21 8.83 -7.93
C GLU A 340 -38.79 8.70 -6.51
N ASN A 341 -38.63 7.62 -5.74
CA ASN A 341 -39.46 7.48 -4.53
C ASN A 341 -38.85 6.89 -3.24
N SER A 342 -37.54 6.72 -3.10
CA SER A 342 -37.01 6.38 -1.77
C SER A 342 -35.52 6.64 -1.64
N MET A 343 -35.22 7.57 -0.71
CA MET A 343 -33.91 7.99 -0.23
C MET A 343 -33.23 9.07 -1.09
N GLY A 344 -32.83 10.16 -0.42
CA GLY A 344 -32.51 11.46 -1.00
C GLY A 344 -31.26 11.53 -1.89
N PRO A 345 -30.96 12.72 -2.43
CA PRO A 345 -30.08 12.92 -3.58
C PRO A 345 -28.58 12.69 -3.35
N GLU A 346 -28.17 12.23 -2.17
CA GLU A 346 -26.75 11.99 -1.86
C GLU A 346 -26.25 10.60 -2.31
N ILE A 347 -27.12 9.76 -2.90
CA ILE A 347 -26.77 8.41 -3.38
C ILE A 347 -27.31 8.16 -4.81
N CYS A 348 -27.21 9.16 -5.69
CA CYS A 348 -27.40 9.00 -7.13
C CYS A 348 -26.06 8.82 -7.86
#